data_AF-A0A9P7JRZ6-F1
#
_entry.id   AF-A0A9P7JRZ6-F1
#
_cell.length_a   1.000
_cell.length_b   1.000
_cell.length_c   1.000
_cell.angle_alpha   90.00
_cell.angle_beta   90.00
_cell.angle_gamma   90.00
#
_symmetry.space_group_name_H-M   'P 1'
#
loop_
_entity.id
_entity.type
_entity.pdbx_description
1 polymer ?
#
loop_
_entity_poly.entity_id
_entity_poly.type
_entity_poly.pdbx_seq_one_letter_code
_entity_poly.pdbx_strand_id
1 'polypeptide(L)'
;MTYVSNDPSYWPHISFNIFVSYWTVAAGVVVVYDWVLTLPQEIELVWRQRWSLMTVLYLTIRYIGIPYSLASVLRTMPSLSLSLTDAVSTITYYATSGTNVALTAMLGVIMIARLHAMSQGSRTMLIFLVIIFLAVNIACGVMTAIALNDAGAEELILSGTYMCYYGIGGDEQLLFSMTWTLSTVWEVLALCLSVRVAVKHFRELRRLGPSTGSTIGDCFRVLIQSHVLYFAR
;
A
#
# COMPACT_ATOMS: atom_id res chain seq x y z
N MET A 1 1.39 28.33 -18.01
CA MET A 1 1.47 28.52 -19.48
C MET A 1 1.50 27.12 -20.07
N THR A 2 0.69 26.78 -21.06
CA THR A 2 0.68 25.42 -21.62
C THR A 2 1.96 25.18 -22.41
N TYR A 3 2.76 24.19 -22.02
CA TYR A 3 3.98 23.81 -22.76
C TYR A 3 3.66 22.63 -23.67
N VAL A 4 3.88 22.82 -24.96
CA VAL A 4 3.59 21.83 -26.01
C VAL A 4 4.90 21.32 -26.59
N SER A 5 5.18 20.02 -26.47
CA SER A 5 6.37 19.41 -27.07
C SER A 5 6.05 18.08 -27.74
N ASN A 6 6.67 17.85 -28.90
CA ASN A 6 6.50 16.64 -29.71
C ASN A 6 7.82 15.86 -29.85
N ASP A 7 8.79 16.11 -28.96
CA ASP A 7 10.09 15.44 -29.00
C ASP A 7 9.97 13.94 -28.63
N PRO A 8 10.47 13.00 -29.46
CA PRO A 8 10.51 11.57 -29.15
C PRO A 8 11.24 11.20 -27.85
N SER A 9 12.11 12.08 -27.34
CA SER A 9 12.81 11.87 -26.05
C SER A 9 11.86 11.62 -24.87
N TYR A 10 10.62 12.10 -24.95
CA TYR A 10 9.61 11.91 -23.91
C TYR A 10 8.81 10.60 -24.00
N TRP A 11 8.95 9.81 -25.07
CA TRP A 11 8.19 8.57 -25.25
C TRP A 11 8.35 7.54 -24.12
N PRO A 12 9.53 7.36 -23.47
CA PRO A 12 9.67 6.48 -22.32
C PRO A 12 8.80 6.93 -21.14
N HIS A 13 8.74 8.23 -20.86
CA HIS A 13 7.93 8.79 -19.79
C HIS A 13 6.43 8.64 -20.07
N ILE A 14 6.01 8.87 -21.32
CA ILE A 14 4.61 8.64 -21.75
C ILE A 14 4.25 7.17 -21.57
N SER A 15 5.10 6.25 -22.04
CA SER A 15 4.87 4.80 -21.95
C SER A 15 4.77 4.33 -20.50
N PHE A 16 5.65 4.82 -19.62
CA PHE A 16 5.62 4.52 -18.19
C PHE A 16 4.33 5.02 -17.54
N ASN A 17 3.91 6.25 -17.83
CA ASN A 17 2.66 6.81 -17.31
C ASN A 17 1.44 6.00 -17.77
N ILE A 18 1.38 5.59 -19.04
CA ILE A 18 0.33 4.72 -19.56
C ILE A 18 0.31 3.38 -18.82
N PHE A 19 1.47 2.76 -18.61
CA PHE A 19 1.58 1.50 -17.87
C PHE A 19 1.05 1.63 -16.44
N VAL A 20 1.50 2.67 -15.71
CA VAL A 20 1.02 2.96 -14.35
C VAL A 20 -0.48 3.21 -14.36
N SER A 21 -1.00 3.85 -15.41
CA SER A 21 -2.43 4.13 -15.55
C SER A 21 -3.29 2.88 -15.61
N TYR A 22 -2.94 1.94 -16.49
CA TYR A 22 -3.64 0.66 -16.58
C TYR A 22 -3.52 -0.13 -15.27
N TRP A 23 -2.33 -0.11 -14.66
CA TRP A 23 -2.10 -0.77 -13.37
C TRP A 23 -2.99 -0.21 -12.26
N THR A 24 -3.06 1.12 -12.12
CA THR A 24 -3.87 1.79 -11.11
C THR A 24 -5.36 1.49 -11.28
N VAL A 25 -5.85 1.44 -12.52
CA VAL A 25 -7.25 1.09 -12.82
C VAL A 25 -7.54 -0.35 -12.44
N ALA A 26 -6.68 -1.29 -12.87
CA ALA A 26 -6.83 -2.70 -12.54
C ALA A 26 -6.80 -2.92 -11.01
N ALA A 27 -5.84 -2.31 -10.31
CA ALA A 27 -5.75 -2.36 -8.86
C ALA A 27 -6.99 -1.76 -8.17
N GLY A 28 -7.50 -0.63 -8.67
CA GLY A 28 -8.71 -0.01 -8.14
C GLY A 28 -9.93 -0.91 -8.27
N VAL A 29 -10.12 -1.57 -9.41
CA VAL A 29 -11.20 -2.56 -9.62
C VAL A 29 -11.08 -3.72 -8.64
N VAL A 30 -9.87 -4.27 -8.45
CA VAL A 30 -9.64 -5.36 -7.49
C VAL A 30 -9.95 -4.94 -6.06
N VAL A 31 -9.56 -3.73 -5.65
CA VAL A 31 -9.86 -3.20 -4.30
C VAL A 31 -11.36 -3.06 -4.08
N VAL A 32 -12.09 -2.49 -5.05
CA VAL A 32 -13.55 -2.35 -4.95
C VAL A 32 -14.23 -3.71 -4.94
N TYR A 33 -13.75 -4.65 -5.78
CA TYR A 33 -14.29 -6.00 -5.85
C TYR A 33 -14.11 -6.77 -4.53
N ASP A 34 -12.90 -6.78 -3.97
CA ASP A 34 -12.61 -7.39 -2.67
C ASP A 34 -13.46 -6.77 -1.57
N TRP A 35 -13.64 -5.44 -1.61
CA TRP A 35 -14.48 -4.73 -0.67
C TRP A 35 -15.94 -5.21 -0.69
N VAL A 36 -16.56 -5.27 -1.88
CA VAL A 36 -17.96 -5.71 -2.03
C VAL A 36 -18.14 -7.13 -1.50
N LEU A 37 -17.18 -8.02 -1.77
CA LEU A 37 -17.26 -9.42 -1.33
C LEU A 37 -17.14 -9.58 0.18
N THR A 38 -16.29 -8.79 0.82
CA THR A 38 -16.00 -8.95 2.25
C THR A 38 -16.92 -8.11 3.15
N LEU A 39 -17.64 -7.13 2.61
CA LEU A 39 -18.56 -6.27 3.36
C LEU A 39 -19.64 -7.00 4.18
N PRO A 40 -20.32 -8.06 3.67
CA PRO A 40 -21.30 -8.79 4.46
C PRO A 40 -20.68 -9.44 5.71
N GLN A 41 -19.49 -10.03 5.54
CA GLN A 41 -18.75 -10.68 6.62
C GLN A 41 -18.23 -9.65 7.64
N GLU A 42 -17.80 -8.47 7.17
CA GLU A 42 -17.34 -7.39 8.06
C GLU A 42 -18.44 -6.86 8.96
N ILE A 43 -19.64 -6.65 8.42
CA ILE A 43 -20.77 -6.16 9.24
C ILE A 43 -21.10 -7.17 10.34
N GLU A 44 -21.05 -8.47 10.03
CA GLU A 44 -21.36 -9.49 11.02
C GLU A 44 -20.24 -9.68 12.05
N LEU A 45 -18.98 -9.75 11.61
CA LEU A 45 -17.85 -10.12 12.45
C LEU A 45 -17.17 -8.93 13.11
N VAL A 46 -17.01 -7.82 12.38
CA VAL A 46 -16.24 -6.67 12.84
C VAL A 46 -17.15 -5.68 13.56
N TRP A 47 -18.31 -5.35 12.99
CA TRP A 47 -19.17 -4.31 13.53
C TRP A 47 -19.94 -4.74 14.78
N ARG A 48 -20.30 -6.04 14.89
CA ARG A 48 -20.99 -6.58 16.08
C ARG A 48 -20.06 -6.94 17.24
N GLN A 49 -18.74 -6.97 17.01
CA GLN A 49 -17.76 -7.38 18.02
C GLN A 49 -17.21 -6.18 18.81
N ARG A 50 -16.53 -6.46 19.93
CA ARG A 50 -15.87 -5.42 20.74
C ARG A 50 -14.71 -4.81 19.95
N TRP A 51 -14.68 -3.48 19.94
CA TRP A 51 -13.69 -2.70 19.19
C TRP A 51 -12.33 -2.81 19.87
N SER A 52 -11.36 -3.43 19.20
CA SER A 52 -9.95 -3.41 19.61
C SER A 52 -9.18 -2.36 18.82
N LEU A 53 -8.00 -1.94 19.31
CA LEU A 53 -7.12 -1.04 18.56
C LEU A 53 -6.78 -1.57 17.17
N MET A 54 -6.62 -2.89 17.04
CA MET A 54 -6.37 -3.55 15.75
C MET A 54 -7.57 -3.44 14.81
N THR A 55 -8.79 -3.54 15.37
CA THR A 55 -10.05 -3.38 14.63
C THR A 55 -10.18 -1.97 14.07
N VAL A 56 -9.86 -0.96 14.89
CA VAL A 56 -9.88 0.45 14.47
C VAL A 56 -8.85 0.70 13.38
N LEU A 57 -7.60 0.24 13.56
CA LEU A 57 -6.55 0.37 12.54
C LEU A 57 -6.97 -0.27 11.20
N TYR A 58 -7.56 -1.46 11.25
CA TYR A 58 -8.06 -2.15 10.08
C TYR A 58 -9.16 -1.35 9.36
N LEU A 59 -10.19 -0.91 10.09
CA LEU A 59 -11.29 -0.12 9.51
C LEU A 59 -10.78 1.21 8.93
N THR A 60 -9.88 1.91 9.63
CA THR A 60 -9.30 3.16 9.16
C THR A 60 -8.57 2.98 7.82
N ILE A 61 -7.68 1.97 7.71
CA ILE A 61 -6.97 1.69 6.45
C ILE A 61 -7.97 1.36 5.34
N ARG A 62 -8.98 0.56 5.64
CA ARG A 62 -9.94 0.10 4.64
C ARG A 62 -10.81 1.24 4.10
N TYR A 63 -11.39 2.05 4.99
CA TYR A 63 -12.28 3.15 4.59
C TYR A 63 -11.53 4.39 4.08
N ILE A 64 -10.24 4.55 4.38
CA ILE A 64 -9.39 5.57 3.73
C ILE A 64 -8.84 5.05 2.40
N GLY A 65 -8.52 3.76 2.31
CA GLY A 65 -7.98 3.13 1.11
C GLY A 65 -8.92 3.16 -0.08
N ILE A 66 -10.22 2.93 0.13
CA ILE A 66 -11.24 2.94 -0.94
C ILE A 66 -11.35 4.30 -1.65
N PRO A 67 -11.60 5.43 -0.95
CA PRO A 67 -11.65 6.74 -1.58
C PRO A 67 -10.29 7.13 -2.17
N TYR A 68 -9.18 6.70 -1.57
CA TYR A 68 -7.84 6.88 -2.15
C TYR A 68 -7.68 6.15 -3.49
N SER A 69 -8.10 4.89 -3.57
CA SER A 69 -8.07 4.11 -4.83
C SER A 69 -8.96 4.74 -5.89
N LEU A 70 -10.17 5.18 -5.51
CA LEU A 70 -11.08 5.85 -6.44
C LEU A 70 -10.51 7.18 -6.94
N ALA A 71 -9.98 8.02 -6.04
CA ALA A 71 -9.33 9.28 -6.40
C ALA A 71 -8.10 9.05 -7.31
N SER A 72 -7.33 7.99 -7.05
CA SER A 72 -6.18 7.62 -7.87
C SER A 72 -6.60 7.21 -9.28
N VAL A 73 -7.66 6.42 -9.44
CA VAL A 73 -8.21 6.05 -10.76
C VAL A 73 -8.74 7.27 -11.51
N LEU A 74 -9.47 8.15 -10.81
CA LEU A 74 -10.02 9.38 -11.40
C LEU A 74 -8.92 10.33 -11.89
N ARG A 75 -7.84 10.48 -11.13
CA ARG A 75 -6.66 11.30 -11.52
C ARG A 75 -6.01 10.79 -12.81
N THR A 76 -6.08 9.49 -13.03
CA THR A 76 -5.34 8.82 -14.10
C THR A 76 -6.14 8.67 -15.40
N MET A 77 -7.43 9.00 -15.38
CA MET A 77 -8.31 8.95 -16.55
C MET A 77 -8.50 10.35 -17.16
N PRO A 78 -7.79 10.72 -18.24
CA PRO A 78 -7.94 12.02 -18.90
C PRO A 78 -9.31 12.23 -19.59
N SER A 79 -10.11 11.17 -19.76
CA SER A 79 -11.45 11.24 -20.37
C SER A 79 -12.59 11.46 -19.36
N LEU A 80 -12.34 11.25 -18.07
CA LEU A 80 -13.31 11.42 -16.98
C LEU A 80 -12.95 12.57 -16.03
N SER A 81 -11.88 13.31 -16.33
CA SER A 81 -11.59 14.61 -15.73
C SER A 81 -12.75 15.56 -16.04
N LEU A 82 -13.80 15.48 -15.21
CA LEU A 82 -14.56 16.63 -14.75
C LEU A 82 -13.56 17.78 -14.69
N SER A 83 -13.84 18.86 -15.42
CA SER A 83 -13.11 20.13 -15.46
C SER A 83 -12.68 20.57 -14.05
N LEU A 84 -11.61 19.97 -13.55
CA LEU A 84 -11.03 20.21 -12.24
C LEU A 84 -10.09 21.36 -12.49
N THR A 85 -10.54 22.56 -12.13
CA THR A 85 -9.71 23.77 -12.06
C THR A 85 -8.34 23.42 -11.48
N ASP A 86 -7.25 24.04 -11.96
CA ASP A 86 -5.86 23.81 -11.50
C ASP A 86 -5.72 23.68 -9.97
N ALA A 87 -6.52 24.46 -9.23
CA ALA A 87 -6.61 24.40 -7.78
C ALA A 87 -7.08 23.03 -7.23
N VAL A 88 -8.09 22.40 -7.82
CA VAL A 88 -8.63 21.12 -7.36
C VAL A 88 -7.69 19.96 -7.72
N SER A 89 -7.04 20.02 -8.89
CA SER A 89 -5.99 19.06 -9.26
C SER A 89 -4.85 19.08 -8.23
N THR A 90 -4.39 20.29 -7.88
CA THR A 90 -3.34 20.52 -6.89
C THR A 90 -3.74 20.02 -5.50
N ILE A 91 -4.94 20.37 -5.01
CA ILE A 91 -5.45 19.88 -3.71
C ILE A 91 -5.56 18.35 -3.70
N THR A 92 -6.05 17.76 -4.79
CA THR A 92 -6.20 16.30 -4.91
C THR A 92 -4.83 15.61 -4.90
N TYR A 93 -3.82 16.20 -5.53
CA TYR A 93 -2.44 15.71 -5.49
C TYR A 93 -1.86 15.71 -4.07
N TYR A 94 -1.93 16.85 -3.38
CA TYR A 94 -1.50 16.95 -1.97
C TYR A 94 -2.22 15.93 -1.07
N ALA A 95 -3.54 15.83 -1.21
CA ALA A 95 -4.36 14.90 -0.43
C ALA A 95 -3.99 13.44 -0.72
N THR A 96 -3.78 13.08 -2.00
CA THR A 96 -3.44 11.71 -2.42
C THR A 96 -2.06 11.32 -1.92
N SER A 97 -1.06 12.18 -2.07
CA SER A 97 0.30 11.93 -1.59
C SER A 97 0.37 11.78 -0.07
N GLY A 98 -0.28 12.68 0.67
CA GLY A 98 -0.36 12.57 2.13
C GLY A 98 -1.09 11.31 2.59
N THR A 99 -2.17 10.92 1.90
CA THR A 99 -2.91 9.69 2.19
C THR A 99 -2.08 8.44 1.92
N ASN A 100 -1.27 8.41 0.87
CA ASN A 100 -0.38 7.28 0.58
C ASN A 100 0.65 7.06 1.71
N VAL A 101 1.28 8.13 2.19
CA VAL A 101 2.23 8.07 3.31
C VAL A 101 1.52 7.55 4.58
N ALA A 102 0.32 8.07 4.87
CA ALA A 102 -0.47 7.63 6.01
C ALA A 102 -0.86 6.14 5.92
N LEU A 103 -1.34 5.67 4.77
CA LEU A 103 -1.72 4.28 4.55
C LEU A 103 -0.51 3.34 4.71
N THR A 104 0.62 3.69 4.10
CA THR A 104 1.87 2.91 4.21
C THR A 104 2.36 2.83 5.66
N ALA A 105 2.30 3.95 6.39
CA ALA A 105 2.64 3.97 7.80
C ALA A 105 1.71 3.06 8.63
N MET A 106 0.39 3.17 8.45
CA MET A 106 -0.56 2.33 9.18
C MET A 106 -0.39 0.84 8.87
N LEU A 107 -0.13 0.47 7.62
CA LEU A 107 0.17 -0.91 7.22
C LEU A 107 1.44 -1.43 7.91
N GLY A 108 2.49 -0.60 7.99
CA GLY A 108 3.70 -0.96 8.71
C GLY A 108 3.47 -1.15 10.22
N VAL A 109 2.63 -0.32 10.85
CA VAL A 109 2.24 -0.49 12.26
C VAL A 109 1.52 -1.83 12.46
N ILE A 110 0.57 -2.18 11.58
CA ILE A 110 -0.11 -3.48 11.61
C ILE A 110 0.88 -4.63 11.47
N MET A 111 1.84 -4.50 10.56
CA MET A 111 2.87 -5.52 10.34
C MET A 111 3.75 -5.72 11.58
N ILE A 112 4.18 -4.64 12.22
CA ILE A 112 4.94 -4.68 13.47
C ILE A 112 4.11 -5.31 14.59
N ALA A 113 2.84 -4.92 14.73
CA ALA A 113 1.95 -5.47 15.75
C ALA A 113 1.77 -6.99 15.59
N ARG A 114 1.57 -7.46 14.35
CA ARG A 114 1.47 -8.89 14.03
C ARG A 114 2.78 -9.63 14.30
N LEU A 115 3.90 -9.04 13.88
CA LEU A 115 5.22 -9.64 14.08
C LEU A 115 5.58 -9.71 15.57
N HIS A 116 5.22 -8.70 16.36
CA HIS A 116 5.38 -8.71 17.82
C HIS A 116 4.55 -9.81 18.49
N ALA A 117 3.27 -9.94 18.11
CA ALA A 117 2.40 -11.00 18.60
C ALA A 117 2.96 -12.40 18.26
N MET A 118 3.48 -12.57 17.04
CA MET A 118 4.09 -13.82 16.60
C MET A 118 5.43 -14.13 17.29
N SER A 119 6.16 -13.10 17.72
CA SER A 119 7.50 -13.22 18.30
C SER A 119 7.52 -13.43 19.81
N GLN A 120 6.41 -13.93 20.38
CA GLN A 120 6.24 -14.21 21.81
C GLN A 120 6.62 -13.02 22.73
N GLY A 121 6.48 -11.79 22.24
CA GLY A 121 6.71 -10.58 23.05
C GLY A 121 8.18 -10.19 23.28
N SER A 122 9.12 -10.61 22.42
CA SER A 122 10.52 -10.15 22.51
C SER A 122 10.63 -8.63 22.28
N ARG A 123 10.81 -7.88 23.37
CA ARG A 123 10.88 -6.41 23.35
C ARG A 123 12.06 -5.88 22.54
N THR A 124 13.19 -6.58 22.52
CA THR A 124 14.38 -6.17 21.77
C THR A 124 14.14 -6.16 20.27
N MET A 125 13.43 -7.18 19.75
CA MET A 125 13.11 -7.24 18.33
C MET A 125 12.08 -6.18 17.93
N LEU A 126 11.11 -5.90 18.82
CA LEU A 126 10.15 -4.81 18.62
C LEU A 126 10.85 -3.45 18.54
N ILE A 127 11.76 -3.16 19.47
CA ILE A 127 12.51 -1.89 19.47
C ILE A 127 13.29 -1.74 18.16
N PHE A 128 13.98 -2.79 17.71
CA PHE A 128 14.71 -2.79 16.43
C PHE A 128 13.79 -2.50 15.23
N LEU A 129 12.63 -3.16 15.15
CA LEU A 129 11.66 -2.93 14.08
C LEU A 129 11.11 -1.50 14.10
N VAL A 130 10.75 -0.99 15.28
CA VAL A 130 10.20 0.37 15.43
C VAL A 130 11.22 1.42 15.01
N ILE A 131 12.50 1.26 15.35
CA ILE A 131 13.56 2.20 14.97
C ILE A 131 13.71 2.26 13.43
N ILE A 132 13.81 1.11 12.77
CA ILE A 132 13.96 1.06 11.31
C ILE A 132 12.70 1.61 10.63
N PHE A 133 11.52 1.22 11.11
CA PHE A 133 10.25 1.71 10.59
C PHE A 133 10.15 3.23 10.68
N LEU A 134 10.47 3.82 11.83
CA LEU A 134 10.47 5.27 12.02
C LEU A 134 11.47 5.95 11.07
N ALA A 135 12.68 5.42 10.93
CA ALA A 135 13.69 5.97 10.02
C ALA A 135 13.19 5.99 8.57
N VAL A 136 12.59 4.89 8.09
CA VAL A 136 12.03 4.79 6.73
C VAL A 136 10.85 5.75 6.53
N ASN A 137 9.94 5.86 7.50
CA ASN A 137 8.79 6.76 7.40
C ASN A 137 9.19 8.23 7.44
N ILE A 138 10.17 8.61 8.26
CA ILE A 138 10.70 9.98 8.30
C ILE A 138 11.36 10.31 6.96
N ALA A 139 12.20 9.42 6.43
CA ALA A 139 12.82 9.63 5.12
C ALA A 139 11.78 9.78 3.99
N CYS A 140 10.77 8.90 3.97
CA CYS A 140 9.64 8.97 3.03
C CYS A 140 8.87 10.29 3.15
N GLY A 141 8.55 10.72 4.38
CA GLY A 141 7.84 11.96 4.65
C GLY A 141 8.63 13.19 4.20
N VAL A 142 9.94 13.22 4.43
CA VAL A 142 10.82 14.32 4.00
C VAL A 142 10.91 14.38 2.47
N MET A 143 11.13 13.25 1.79
CA MET A 143 11.17 13.22 0.32
C MET A 143 9.85 13.66 -0.30
N THR A 144 8.72 13.22 0.28
CA THR A 144 7.39 13.65 -0.15
C THR A 144 7.21 15.14 0.08
N ALA A 145 7.62 15.67 1.23
CA ALA A 145 7.53 17.10 1.52
C ALA A 145 8.39 17.94 0.56
N ILE A 146 9.58 17.47 0.19
CA ILE A 146 10.41 18.10 -0.84
C ILE A 146 9.65 18.11 -2.15
N ALA A 147 9.21 16.96 -2.67
CA ALA A 147 8.44 16.89 -3.92
C ALA A 147 7.20 17.80 -3.92
N LEU A 148 6.53 17.93 -2.78
CA LEU A 148 5.32 18.73 -2.61
C LEU A 148 5.55 20.26 -2.57
N ASN A 149 6.67 20.74 -2.03
CA ASN A 149 6.99 22.18 -2.00
C ASN A 149 7.35 22.73 -3.38
N ASP A 150 7.75 21.81 -4.23
CA ASP A 150 8.57 22.06 -5.39
C ASP A 150 7.66 21.87 -6.64
N ALA A 151 6.58 21.09 -6.51
CA ALA A 151 5.52 20.88 -7.50
C ALA A 151 4.77 22.19 -7.88
N GLY A 152 5.15 22.79 -9.02
CA GLY A 152 4.33 23.76 -9.74
C GLY A 152 3.46 23.06 -10.79
N ALA A 153 2.13 23.19 -10.72
CA ALA A 153 1.23 22.60 -11.71
C ALA A 153 1.34 23.35 -13.04
N GLU A 154 1.90 22.72 -14.07
CA GLU A 154 1.87 23.24 -15.44
C GLU A 154 1.16 22.24 -16.37
N GLU A 155 0.23 22.73 -17.18
CA GLU A 155 -0.44 21.91 -18.18
C GLU A 155 0.53 21.61 -19.35
N LEU A 156 0.82 20.33 -19.59
CA LEU A 156 1.73 19.88 -20.65
C LEU A 156 0.95 19.11 -21.72
N ILE A 157 1.14 19.49 -22.98
CA ILE A 157 0.63 18.73 -24.13
C ILE A 157 1.83 18.03 -24.78
N LEU A 158 1.92 16.71 -24.60
CA LEU A 158 3.04 15.92 -25.09
C LEU A 158 2.56 14.96 -26.17
N SER A 159 3.00 15.16 -27.42
CA SER A 159 2.59 14.33 -28.57
C SER A 159 1.06 14.13 -28.67
N GLY A 160 0.28 15.19 -28.41
CA GLY A 160 -1.18 15.17 -28.45
C GLY A 160 -1.87 14.49 -27.26
N THR A 161 -1.12 14.02 -26.25
CA THR A 161 -1.69 13.56 -24.97
C THR A 161 -1.76 14.70 -23.96
N TYR A 162 -2.93 14.88 -23.35
CA TYR A 162 -3.15 15.82 -22.25
C TYR A 162 -2.62 15.20 -20.95
N MET A 163 -1.57 15.78 -20.36
CA MET A 163 -1.07 15.39 -19.05
C MET A 163 -0.95 16.61 -18.14
N CYS A 164 -1.38 16.46 -16.90
CA CYS A 164 -1.07 17.43 -15.84
C CYS A 164 0.31 17.05 -15.29
N TYR A 165 1.31 17.88 -15.56
CA TYR A 165 2.69 17.65 -15.16
C TYR A 165 3.03 18.65 -14.04
N TYR A 166 3.50 18.13 -12.91
CA TYR A 166 4.04 18.98 -11.85
C TYR A 166 5.51 19.19 -12.17
N GLY A 167 5.82 20.39 -12.66
CA GLY A 167 7.09 20.69 -13.28
C GLY A 167 8.20 20.87 -12.25
N ILE A 168 9.05 19.85 -12.11
CA ILE A 168 10.46 20.00 -11.71
C ILE A 168 11.25 18.96 -12.52
N GLY A 169 12.50 19.29 -12.85
CA GLY A 169 13.40 18.43 -13.62
C GLY A 169 13.50 16.99 -13.11
N GLY A 170 14.30 16.16 -13.80
CA GLY A 170 14.39 14.69 -13.64
C GLY A 170 14.57 14.09 -12.22
N ASP A 171 14.59 14.90 -11.18
CA ASP A 171 14.63 14.55 -9.76
C ASP A 171 13.32 13.92 -9.22
N GLU A 172 12.12 14.21 -9.76
CA GLU A 172 10.87 13.58 -9.26
C GLU A 172 10.86 12.05 -9.43
N GLN A 173 11.26 11.55 -10.61
CA GLN A 173 11.34 10.12 -10.88
C GLN A 173 12.34 9.44 -9.95
N LEU A 174 13.42 10.16 -9.62
CA LEU A 174 14.48 9.68 -8.74
C LEU A 174 14.00 9.63 -7.29
N LEU A 175 13.31 10.67 -6.81
CA LEU A 175 12.68 10.72 -5.47
C LEU A 175 11.60 9.65 -5.31
N PHE A 176 10.77 9.45 -6.33
CA PHE A 176 9.77 8.37 -6.34
C PHE A 176 10.44 7.00 -6.27
N SER A 177 11.46 6.77 -7.10
CA SER A 177 12.24 5.53 -7.10
C SER A 177 12.93 5.27 -5.75
N MET A 178 13.51 6.29 -5.13
CA MET A 178 14.13 6.20 -3.81
C MET A 178 13.11 5.83 -2.74
N THR A 179 11.95 6.49 -2.75
CA THR A 179 10.85 6.23 -1.80
C THR A 179 10.33 4.80 -1.90
N TRP A 180 10.10 4.33 -3.12
CA TRP A 180 9.67 2.95 -3.36
C TRP A 180 10.72 1.92 -2.95
N THR A 181 12.00 2.20 -3.21
CA THR A 181 13.09 1.30 -2.82
C THR A 181 13.20 1.18 -1.31
N LEU A 182 13.10 2.29 -0.57
CA LEU A 182 13.13 2.25 0.90
C LEU A 182 11.95 1.48 1.49
N SER A 183 10.74 1.68 0.96
CA SER A 183 9.54 0.97 1.41
C SER A 183 9.65 -0.54 1.15
N THR A 184 10.06 -0.92 -0.06
CA THR A 184 10.22 -2.34 -0.41
C THR A 184 11.31 -3.03 0.40
N VAL A 185 12.42 -2.36 0.68
CA VAL A 185 13.47 -2.89 1.57
C VAL A 185 12.92 -3.17 2.96
N TRP A 186 12.14 -2.23 3.53
CA TRP A 186 11.48 -2.42 4.81
C TRP A 186 10.52 -3.63 4.79
N GLU A 187 9.67 -3.73 3.78
CA GLU A 187 8.74 -4.85 3.63
C GLU A 187 9.45 -6.20 3.52
N VAL A 188 10.51 -6.28 2.72
CA VAL A 188 11.32 -7.49 2.56
C VAL A 188 11.99 -7.88 3.88
N LEU A 189 12.52 -6.93 4.63
CA LEU A 189 13.09 -7.18 5.97
C LEU A 189 12.04 -7.74 6.93
N ALA A 190 10.87 -7.11 6.98
CA ALA A 190 9.78 -7.54 7.85
C ALA A 190 9.20 -8.90 7.44
N LEU A 191 9.12 -9.20 6.13
CA LEU A 191 8.76 -10.51 5.60
C LEU A 191 9.79 -11.58 5.98
N CYS A 192 11.09 -11.29 5.81
CA CYS A 192 12.15 -12.22 6.19
C CYS A 192 12.12 -12.55 7.69
N LEU A 193 11.90 -11.54 8.54
CA LEU A 193 11.74 -11.75 9.98
C LEU A 193 10.48 -12.56 10.29
N SER A 194 9.37 -12.27 9.63
CA SER A 194 8.12 -13.01 9.80
C SER A 194 8.30 -14.49 9.48
N VAL A 195 8.97 -14.81 8.35
CA VAL A 195 9.28 -16.19 7.96
C VAL A 195 10.23 -16.84 8.98
N ARG A 196 11.27 -16.14 9.44
CA ARG A 196 12.20 -16.68 10.45
C ARG A 196 11.49 -17.04 11.76
N VAL A 197 10.63 -16.16 12.25
CA VAL A 197 9.86 -16.40 13.48
C VAL A 197 8.87 -17.54 13.28
N ALA A 198 8.15 -17.56 12.16
CA ALA A 198 7.24 -18.67 11.83
C ALA A 198 7.99 -20.02 11.79
N VAL A 199 9.13 -20.09 11.09
CA VAL A 199 9.96 -21.30 11.02
C VAL A 199 10.49 -21.70 12.40
N LYS A 200 10.94 -20.75 13.22
CA LYS A 200 11.37 -21.03 14.59
C LYS A 200 10.23 -21.64 15.41
N HIS A 201 9.04 -21.05 15.35
CA HIS A 201 7.87 -21.52 16.08
C HIS A 201 7.45 -22.94 15.62
N PHE A 202 7.42 -23.19 14.31
CA PHE A 202 7.17 -24.54 13.77
C PHE A 202 8.22 -25.56 14.20
N ARG A 203 9.50 -25.18 14.26
CA ARG A 203 10.58 -26.07 14.73
C ARG A 203 10.46 -26.38 16.22
N GLU A 204 10.11 -25.40 17.04
CA GLU A 204 9.88 -25.59 18.49
C GLU A 204 8.66 -26.50 18.74
N LEU A 205 7.55 -26.27 18.03
CA LEU A 205 6.37 -27.15 18.06
C LEU A 205 6.72 -28.58 17.64
N ARG A 206 7.55 -28.76 16.60
CA ARG A 206 7.99 -30.09 16.15
C ARG A 206 8.92 -30.79 17.16
N ARG A 207 9.70 -30.03 17.93
CA ARG A 207 10.59 -30.55 18.99
C ARG A 207 9.84 -30.96 20.26
N LEU A 208 8.68 -30.35 20.53
CA LEU A 208 7.83 -30.66 21.70
C LEU A 208 7.07 -32.00 21.61
N GLY A 209 7.19 -32.74 20.51
CA GLY A 209 6.90 -34.18 20.46
C GLY A 209 5.50 -34.62 19.99
N PRO A 210 5.32 -35.93 19.73
CA PRO A 210 4.28 -36.49 18.85
C PRO A 210 2.83 -36.47 19.39
N SER A 211 2.62 -36.18 20.67
CA SER A 211 1.27 -36.21 21.27
C SER A 211 0.38 -35.03 20.88
N THR A 212 0.98 -33.88 20.51
CA THR A 212 0.26 -32.67 20.06
C THR A 212 0.40 -32.43 18.55
N GLY A 213 1.39 -33.05 17.90
CA GLY A 213 1.66 -32.90 16.46
C GLY A 213 0.58 -33.51 15.55
N SER A 214 -0.08 -34.59 15.97
CA SER A 214 -1.19 -35.20 15.23
C SER A 214 -2.37 -34.24 15.11
N THR A 215 -2.78 -33.63 16.22
CA THR A 215 -3.95 -32.75 16.31
C THR A 215 -3.78 -31.44 15.53
N ILE A 216 -2.56 -30.92 15.47
CA ILE A 216 -2.25 -29.70 14.70
C ILE A 216 -2.12 -29.99 13.20
N GLY A 217 -1.55 -31.14 12.82
CA GLY A 217 -1.53 -31.59 11.42
C GLY A 217 -2.95 -31.73 10.86
N ASP A 218 -3.85 -32.29 11.66
CA ASP A 218 -5.27 -32.39 11.33
C ASP A 218 -5.95 -31.02 11.26
N CYS A 219 -5.66 -30.10 12.18
CA CYS A 219 -6.18 -28.73 12.12
C CYS A 219 -5.70 -27.97 10.87
N PHE A 220 -4.42 -28.06 10.50
CA PHE A 220 -3.89 -27.44 9.28
C PHE A 220 -4.48 -28.07 8.02
N ARG A 221 -4.67 -29.40 8.02
CA ARG A 221 -5.33 -30.11 6.92
C ARG A 221 -6.78 -29.67 6.76
N VAL A 222 -7.49 -29.50 7.87
CA VAL A 222 -8.86 -28.97 7.89
C VAL A 222 -8.87 -27.51 7.42
N LEU A 223 -7.94 -26.66 7.85
CA LEU A 223 -7.85 -25.27 7.41
C LEU A 223 -7.60 -25.18 5.89
N ILE A 224 -6.66 -25.97 5.37
CA ILE A 224 -6.36 -26.01 3.93
C ILE A 224 -7.56 -26.55 3.15
N GLN A 225 -8.22 -27.61 3.62
CA GLN A 225 -9.45 -28.09 2.99
C GLN A 225 -10.55 -27.02 3.02
N SER A 226 -10.70 -26.29 4.12
CA SER A 226 -11.72 -25.24 4.28
C SER A 226 -11.48 -24.09 3.31
N HIS A 227 -10.23 -23.62 3.20
CA HIS A 227 -9.87 -22.51 2.32
C HIS A 227 -9.88 -22.91 0.84
N VAL A 228 -9.46 -24.13 0.49
CA VAL A 228 -9.47 -24.60 -0.91
C VAL A 228 -10.88 -24.95 -1.38
N LEU A 229 -11.71 -25.56 -0.53
CA LEU A 229 -13.10 -25.88 -0.88
C LEU A 229 -14.01 -24.64 -0.93
N TYR A 230 -13.68 -23.57 -0.21
CA TYR A 230 -14.42 -22.31 -0.30
C TYR A 230 -14.28 -21.62 -1.67
N PHE A 231 -13.16 -21.83 -2.38
CA PHE A 231 -12.96 -21.29 -3.73
C PHE A 231 -13.40 -22.25 -4.86
N ALA A 232 -13.71 -23.50 -4.54
CA ALA A 232 -14.08 -24.53 -5.51
C ALA A 232 -15.60 -24.79 -5.60
N ARG A 233 -16.42 -23.96 -4.95
CA ARG A 233 -17.88 -24.05 -4.95
C ARG A 233 -18.49 -22.72 -5.35
#